data_AF-D6BG97-F1
#
_entry.id   AF-D6BG97-F1
#
_cell.length_a   1.000
_cell.length_b   1.000
_cell.length_c   1.000
_cell.angle_alpha   90.00
_cell.angle_beta   90.00
_cell.angle_gamma   90.00
#
_symmetry.space_group_name_H-M   'P 1'
#
loop_
_entity.id
_entity.type
_entity.pdbx_description
1 polymer ?
#
loop_
_entity_poly.entity_id
_entity_poly.type
_entity_poly.pdbx_seq_one_letter_code
_entity_poly.pdbx_strand_id
1 'polypeptide(L)'
;MKNLIKRINRIFQDYMRAKRLKIGKYIWDRKEKAKIVEGDNFLKDNSIKSILFLRYDGKIGDMIVNSLMFREIKKVYPDIRIGVIARGAAIDIIKDNPNVDKIYKYYKDRKKIKDLALKIKEEKYDLLIDFSEMLRVNQMMLINLCRARINTGLDRKDWELFDLSIESGKDFKWTEHITKRYLAYLIKLGLKKENINISYDIYLKDEKKYEVFFNEIKESKKLILNPYGASKHKSFSIETLENIITYLKDKDIAIILTYFGDKYKELEFLEKNINMFIYQKK
;
A
#
# COMPACT_ATOMS: atom_id res chain seq x y z
N MET A 1 -17.42 -17.20 28.61
CA MET A 1 -16.83 -15.96 29.16
C MET A 1 -15.91 -15.19 28.21
N LYS A 2 -14.84 -15.77 27.63
CA LYS A 2 -13.91 -15.06 26.70
C LYS A 2 -14.60 -14.36 25.51
N ASN A 3 -15.63 -14.97 24.92
CA ASN A 3 -16.35 -14.38 23.78
C ASN A 3 -17.27 -13.20 24.16
N LEU A 4 -17.82 -13.20 25.39
CA LEU A 4 -18.64 -12.10 25.90
C LEU A 4 -17.80 -10.85 26.19
N ILE A 5 -16.65 -11.04 26.85
CA ILE A 5 -15.68 -9.96 27.12
C ILE A 5 -15.16 -9.36 25.80
N LYS A 6 -14.83 -10.19 24.80
CA LYS A 6 -14.45 -9.72 23.45
C LYS A 6 -15.56 -8.90 22.79
N ARG A 7 -16.83 -9.31 22.93
CA ARG A 7 -17.98 -8.59 22.38
C ARG A 7 -18.20 -7.24 23.05
N ILE A 8 -18.16 -7.19 24.38
CA ILE A 8 -18.26 -5.94 25.17
C ILE A 8 -17.11 -5.00 24.81
N ASN A 9 -15.88 -5.51 24.76
CA ASN A 9 -14.73 -4.72 24.34
C ASN A 9 -14.91 -4.16 22.93
N ARG A 10 -15.39 -4.94 21.97
CA ARG A 10 -15.66 -4.45 20.61
C ARG A 10 -16.68 -3.31 20.61
N ILE A 11 -17.81 -3.47 21.32
CA ILE A 11 -18.85 -2.44 21.44
C ILE A 11 -18.27 -1.15 22.02
N PHE A 12 -17.51 -1.25 23.12
CA PHE A 12 -16.85 -0.11 23.75
C PHE A 12 -15.83 0.55 22.80
N GLN A 13 -15.01 -0.25 22.11
CA GLN A 13 -14.02 0.28 21.17
C GLN A 13 -14.67 1.01 19.99
N ASP A 14 -15.78 0.49 19.48
CA ASP A 14 -16.56 1.10 18.40
C ASP A 14 -17.17 2.43 18.87
N TYR A 15 -17.79 2.46 20.05
CA TYR A 15 -18.31 3.69 20.67
C TYR A 15 -17.21 4.74 20.89
N MET A 16 -16.07 4.34 21.45
CA MET A 16 -14.94 5.23 21.72
C MET A 16 -14.21 5.67 20.44
N ARG A 17 -14.45 5.02 19.30
CA ARG A 17 -13.77 5.33 18.04
C ARG A 17 -14.10 6.74 17.57
N ALA A 18 -15.38 7.09 17.51
CA ALA A 18 -15.84 8.42 17.08
C ALA A 18 -15.30 9.51 18.01
N LYS A 19 -15.37 9.30 19.33
CA LYS A 19 -14.83 10.24 20.33
C LYS A 19 -13.33 10.45 20.18
N ARG A 20 -12.55 9.37 20.05
CA ARG A 20 -11.09 9.46 19.84
C ARG A 20 -10.75 10.16 18.54
N LEU A 21 -11.51 9.94 17.48
CA LEU A 21 -11.31 10.65 16.20
C LEU A 21 -11.59 12.14 16.36
N LYS A 22 -12.66 12.55 17.06
CA LYS A 22 -12.96 13.96 17.32
C LYS A 22 -11.88 14.66 18.13
N ILE A 23 -11.43 14.02 19.22
CA ILE A 23 -10.30 14.52 20.04
C ILE A 23 -9.01 14.57 19.21
N GLY A 24 -8.75 13.52 18.43
CA GLY A 24 -7.58 13.46 17.56
C GLY A 24 -7.57 14.55 16.50
N LYS A 25 -8.70 14.80 15.83
CA LYS A 25 -8.86 15.90 14.87
C LYS A 25 -8.62 17.23 15.57
N TYR A 26 -9.27 17.48 16.71
CA TYR A 26 -9.02 18.70 17.50
C TYR A 26 -7.54 18.92 17.83
N ILE A 27 -6.79 17.86 18.18
CA ILE A 27 -5.36 17.98 18.53
C ILE A 27 -4.47 18.13 17.28
N TRP A 28 -4.71 17.37 16.22
CA TRP A 28 -3.73 17.21 15.13
C TRP A 28 -4.11 17.87 13.81
N ASP A 29 -5.38 18.20 13.61
CA ASP A 29 -5.87 18.88 12.43
C ASP A 29 -5.62 20.38 12.53
N ARG A 30 -4.35 20.76 12.44
CA ARG A 30 -3.88 22.15 12.48
C ARG A 30 -2.59 22.25 11.68
N LYS A 31 -2.50 23.21 10.77
CA LYS A 31 -1.30 23.50 9.99
C LYS A 31 -1.39 24.92 9.46
N GLU A 32 -0.26 25.63 9.41
CA GLU A 32 -0.17 26.88 8.66
C GLU A 32 -0.29 26.58 7.16
N LYS A 33 -1.31 27.16 6.52
CA LYS A 33 -1.58 26.91 5.11
C LYS A 33 -0.43 27.43 4.26
N ALA A 34 0.05 26.57 3.37
CA ALA A 34 1.08 26.98 2.42
C ALA A 34 0.48 27.97 1.40
N LYS A 35 1.28 28.97 1.00
CA LYS A 35 0.97 29.78 -0.18
C LYS A 35 1.20 28.91 -1.41
N ILE A 36 0.11 28.53 -2.07
CA ILE A 36 0.14 27.70 -3.29
C ILE A 36 -0.05 28.61 -4.49
N VAL A 37 0.82 28.48 -5.48
CA VAL A 37 0.60 29.04 -6.81
C VAL A 37 -0.34 28.08 -7.53
N GLU A 38 -1.55 28.55 -7.81
CA GLU A 38 -2.55 27.81 -8.58
C GLU A 38 -2.22 27.85 -10.08
N GLY A 39 -2.52 26.76 -10.79
CA GLY A 39 -2.25 26.63 -12.22
C GLY A 39 -2.12 25.17 -12.64
N ASP A 40 -1.79 24.97 -13.91
CA ASP A 40 -1.74 23.64 -14.53
C ASP A 40 -0.40 22.92 -14.30
N ASN A 41 0.64 23.59 -13.80
CA ASN A 41 1.98 23.02 -13.59
C ASN A 41 2.38 22.97 -12.10
N PHE A 42 1.48 22.48 -11.24
CA PHE A 42 1.62 22.53 -9.78
C PHE A 42 3.02 22.19 -9.24
N LEU A 43 3.62 21.05 -9.64
CA LEU A 43 4.95 20.65 -9.16
C LEU A 43 6.04 21.68 -9.50
N LYS A 44 6.00 22.23 -10.73
CA LYS A 44 6.98 23.21 -11.21
C LYS A 44 6.77 24.57 -10.54
N ASP A 45 5.55 25.08 -10.57
CA ASP A 45 5.22 26.45 -10.13
C ASP A 45 5.38 26.62 -8.61
N ASN A 46 5.17 25.53 -7.86
CA ASN A 46 5.39 25.50 -6.40
C ASN A 46 6.81 25.04 -6.02
N SER A 47 7.73 24.90 -6.98
CA SER A 47 9.12 24.47 -6.75
C SER A 47 9.22 23.21 -5.89
N ILE A 48 8.42 22.18 -6.20
CA ILE A 48 8.47 20.90 -5.49
C ILE A 48 9.76 20.18 -5.89
N LYS A 49 10.63 19.91 -4.92
CA LYS A 49 11.87 19.15 -5.11
C LYS A 49 11.85 17.81 -4.37
N SER A 50 10.89 17.61 -3.46
CA SER A 50 10.77 16.37 -2.71
C SER A 50 9.31 16.03 -2.36
N ILE A 51 8.97 14.75 -2.48
CA ILE A 51 7.62 14.22 -2.24
C ILE A 51 7.68 13.04 -1.27
N LEU A 52 6.83 13.07 -0.24
CA LEU A 52 6.63 11.98 0.72
C LEU A 52 5.27 11.31 0.50
N PHE A 53 5.28 10.04 0.09
CA PHE A 53 4.08 9.23 -0.09
C PHE A 53 3.75 8.43 1.17
N LEU A 54 2.49 8.46 1.60
CA LEU A 54 2.03 7.74 2.79
C LEU A 54 1.24 6.47 2.44
N ARG A 55 1.92 5.32 2.53
CA ARG A 55 1.38 3.97 2.28
C ARG A 55 1.56 3.04 3.48
N TYR A 56 1.14 3.53 4.63
CA TYR A 56 1.23 2.84 5.92
C TYR A 56 0.18 1.73 6.15
N ASP A 57 -0.72 1.49 5.18
CA ASP A 57 -1.77 0.48 5.25
C ASP A 57 -1.21 -0.96 5.15
N GLY A 58 -0.07 -1.13 4.49
CA GLY A 58 0.63 -2.40 4.33
C GLY A 58 0.01 -3.36 3.32
N LYS A 59 -0.90 -2.89 2.46
CA LYS A 59 -1.50 -3.69 1.40
C LYS A 59 -0.56 -3.75 0.19
N ILE A 60 -0.19 -4.97 -0.17
CA ILE A 60 0.70 -5.26 -1.31
C ILE A 60 0.07 -4.80 -2.63
N GLY A 61 -1.17 -5.17 -2.90
CA GLY A 61 -1.87 -4.83 -4.15
C GLY A 61 -1.93 -3.32 -4.39
N ASP A 62 -2.43 -2.56 -3.41
CA ASP A 62 -2.48 -1.10 -3.52
C ASP A 62 -1.06 -0.51 -3.71
N MET A 63 -0.01 -1.07 -3.10
CA MET A 63 1.38 -0.59 -3.30
C MET A 63 1.88 -0.85 -4.72
N ILE A 64 1.61 -2.03 -5.27
CA ILE A 64 1.93 -2.37 -6.67
C ILE A 64 1.31 -1.32 -7.60
N VAL A 65 0.02 -1.02 -7.43
CA VAL A 65 -0.65 -0.05 -8.32
C VAL A 65 -0.12 1.37 -8.10
N ASN A 66 0.26 1.73 -6.88
CA ASN A 66 0.78 3.08 -6.57
C ASN A 66 2.21 3.32 -7.10
N SER A 67 2.95 2.27 -7.45
CA SER A 67 4.27 2.36 -8.08
C SER A 67 4.27 3.24 -9.34
N LEU A 68 3.15 3.26 -10.09
CA LEU A 68 2.98 4.10 -11.27
C LEU A 68 3.19 5.58 -10.95
N MET A 69 2.81 6.04 -9.75
CA MET A 69 2.96 7.46 -9.39
C MET A 69 4.44 7.85 -9.31
N PHE A 70 5.29 6.98 -8.76
CA PHE A 70 6.71 7.27 -8.63
C PHE A 70 7.37 7.36 -10.01
N ARG A 71 7.06 6.39 -10.89
CA ARG A 71 7.57 6.32 -12.26
C ARG A 71 7.15 7.54 -13.09
N GLU A 72 5.86 7.86 -13.12
CA GLU A 72 5.35 8.94 -13.97
C GLU A 72 5.85 10.31 -13.50
N ILE A 73 6.04 10.52 -12.19
CA ILE A 73 6.65 11.75 -11.67
C ILE A 73 8.12 11.83 -12.08
N LYS A 74 8.92 10.78 -11.84
CA LYS A 74 10.36 10.77 -12.18
C LYS A 74 10.62 10.88 -13.69
N LYS A 75 9.70 10.39 -14.53
CA LYS A 75 9.77 10.53 -16.00
C LYS A 75 9.78 12.00 -16.45
N VAL A 76 9.03 12.86 -15.77
CA VAL A 76 8.94 14.30 -16.09
C VAL A 76 9.92 15.13 -15.25
N TYR A 77 10.12 14.73 -13.99
CA TYR A 77 10.93 15.44 -13.01
C TYR A 77 11.92 14.48 -12.34
N PRO A 78 13.02 14.09 -13.02
CA PRO A 78 13.96 13.08 -12.53
C PRO A 78 14.63 13.49 -11.20
N ASP A 79 14.82 14.79 -10.99
CA ASP A 79 15.49 15.34 -9.80
C ASP A 79 14.59 15.41 -8.55
N ILE A 80 13.27 15.18 -8.68
CA ILE A 80 12.39 15.17 -7.50
C ILE A 80 12.71 13.96 -6.64
N ARG A 81 13.08 14.20 -5.38
CA ARG A 81 13.34 13.14 -4.40
C ARG A 81 12.04 12.54 -3.86
N ILE A 82 11.87 11.24 -3.95
CA ILE A 82 10.69 10.48 -3.52
C ILE A 82 11.00 9.68 -2.25
N GLY A 83 10.32 10.05 -1.17
CA GLY A 83 10.24 9.25 0.06
C GLY A 83 8.93 8.47 0.13
N VAL A 84 8.96 7.24 0.65
CA VAL A 84 7.75 6.44 0.85
C VAL A 84 7.69 5.88 2.27
N ILE A 85 6.63 6.21 3.00
CA ILE A 85 6.30 5.52 4.26
C ILE A 85 5.53 4.24 3.92
N ALA A 86 6.10 3.09 4.22
CA ALA A 86 5.52 1.78 3.93
C ALA A 86 5.61 0.82 5.13
N ARG A 87 4.85 -0.27 5.09
CA ARG A 87 4.82 -1.27 6.18
C ARG A 87 4.74 -2.70 5.66
N GLY A 88 5.45 -3.60 6.34
CA GLY A 88 5.37 -5.04 6.10
C GLY A 88 5.82 -5.40 4.69
N ALA A 89 5.17 -6.40 4.09
CA ALA A 89 5.48 -6.89 2.75
C ALA A 89 5.30 -5.84 1.63
N ALA A 90 4.58 -4.74 1.87
CA ALA A 90 4.52 -3.64 0.90
C ALA A 90 5.88 -2.94 0.71
N ILE A 91 6.81 -3.06 1.66
CA ILE A 91 8.19 -2.56 1.50
C ILE A 91 8.93 -3.40 0.44
N ASP A 92 8.73 -4.72 0.43
CA ASP A 92 9.39 -5.62 -0.52
C ASP A 92 9.01 -5.33 -1.98
N ILE A 93 7.86 -4.70 -2.23
CA ILE A 93 7.40 -4.29 -3.56
C ILE A 93 8.19 -3.10 -4.10
N ILE A 94 8.71 -2.24 -3.23
CA ILE A 94 9.32 -0.95 -3.63
C ILE A 94 10.80 -0.84 -3.28
N LYS A 95 11.37 -1.80 -2.54
CA LYS A 95 12.78 -1.76 -2.10
C LYS A 95 13.79 -1.71 -3.24
N ASP A 96 13.42 -2.26 -4.40
CA ASP A 96 14.25 -2.29 -5.61
C ASP A 96 13.71 -1.35 -6.70
N ASN A 97 12.76 -0.47 -6.38
CA ASN A 97 12.20 0.48 -7.34
C ASN A 97 13.16 1.68 -7.52
N PRO A 98 13.70 1.92 -8.74
CA PRO A 98 14.67 2.99 -8.98
C PRO A 98 14.07 4.40 -8.85
N ASN A 99 12.75 4.52 -8.82
CA ASN A 99 12.05 5.80 -8.66
C ASN A 99 11.83 6.18 -7.19
N VAL A 100 12.23 5.34 -6.23
CA VAL A 100 12.06 5.57 -4.80
C VAL A 100 13.43 5.79 -4.14
N ASP A 101 13.69 7.02 -3.71
CA ASP A 101 14.97 7.42 -3.13
C ASP A 101 15.11 7.00 -1.65
N LYS A 102 14.00 6.97 -0.89
CA LYS A 102 14.05 6.63 0.55
C LYS A 102 12.78 5.94 1.04
N ILE A 103 12.95 4.83 1.77
CA ILE A 103 11.84 4.08 2.36
C ILE A 103 11.86 4.20 3.88
N TYR A 104 10.72 4.59 4.45
CA TYR A 104 10.51 4.70 5.88
C TYR A 104 9.60 3.58 6.37
N LYS A 105 10.11 2.73 7.26
CA LYS A 105 9.33 1.63 7.83
C LYS A 105 8.38 2.12 8.91
N TYR A 106 7.08 1.99 8.65
CA TYR A 106 6.01 2.35 9.58
C TYR A 106 5.65 1.20 10.52
N TYR A 107 5.53 1.52 11.82
CA TYR A 107 5.10 0.60 12.86
C TYR A 107 3.76 1.06 13.44
N LYS A 108 2.86 0.13 13.78
CA LYS A 108 1.58 0.44 14.45
C LYS A 108 1.77 0.67 15.96
N ASP A 109 2.78 1.45 16.31
CA ASP A 109 3.10 1.83 17.69
C ASP A 109 3.23 3.35 17.76
N ARG A 110 2.54 3.98 18.71
CA ARG A 110 2.42 5.45 18.76
C ARG A 110 3.77 6.14 18.96
N LYS A 111 4.65 5.58 19.80
CA LYS A 111 5.98 6.16 20.07
C LYS A 111 6.86 6.07 18.83
N LYS A 112 6.92 4.89 18.20
CA LYS A 112 7.66 4.69 16.94
C LYS A 112 7.15 5.58 15.80
N ILE A 113 5.83 5.82 15.73
CA ILE A 113 5.25 6.74 14.73
C ILE A 113 5.71 8.17 14.99
N LYS A 114 5.71 8.62 16.25
CA LYS A 114 6.19 9.95 16.63
C LYS A 114 7.67 10.11 16.29
N ASP A 115 8.50 9.14 16.68
CA ASP A 115 9.95 9.16 16.41
C ASP A 115 10.22 9.17 14.90
N LEU A 116 9.43 8.41 14.13
CA LEU A 116 9.52 8.41 12.68
C LEU A 116 9.16 9.78 12.08
N ALA A 117 8.05 10.39 12.54
CA ALA A 117 7.62 11.69 12.05
C ALA A 117 8.68 12.78 12.30
N LEU A 118 9.30 12.76 13.49
CA LEU A 118 10.37 13.70 13.84
C LEU A 118 11.62 13.49 12.97
N LYS A 119 11.98 12.25 12.65
CA LYS A 119 13.07 11.98 11.68
C LYS A 119 12.75 12.50 10.29
N ILE A 120 11.52 12.31 9.83
CA ILE A 120 11.06 12.77 8.51
C ILE A 120 10.99 14.30 8.45
N LYS A 121 10.66 14.97 9.55
CA LYS A 121 10.66 16.44 9.63
C LYS A 121 12.01 17.04 9.24
N GLU A 122 13.11 16.43 9.68
CA GLU A 122 14.47 16.91 9.36
C GLU A 122 14.77 16.85 7.85
N GLU A 123 14.04 16.03 7.10
CA GLU A 123 14.19 15.87 5.65
C GLU A 123 13.47 16.96 4.84
N LYS A 124 12.65 17.79 5.50
CA LYS A 124 11.97 18.96 4.93
C LYS A 124 11.29 18.69 3.59
N TYR A 125 10.40 17.69 3.55
CA TYR A 125 9.64 17.37 2.34
C TYR A 125 8.75 18.54 1.89
N ASP A 126 8.78 18.84 0.59
CA ASP A 126 7.97 19.93 0.01
C ASP A 126 6.50 19.54 -0.12
N LEU A 127 6.24 18.28 -0.47
CA LEU A 127 4.91 17.74 -0.69
C LEU A 127 4.75 16.42 0.04
N LEU A 128 3.62 16.23 0.71
CA LEU A 128 3.19 14.97 1.30
C LEU A 128 1.88 14.54 0.67
N ILE A 129 1.78 13.26 0.28
CA ILE A 129 0.57 12.70 -0.34
C ILE A 129 0.03 11.56 0.51
N ASP A 130 -1.17 11.76 1.06
CA ASP A 130 -1.89 10.77 1.85
C ASP A 130 -3.03 10.12 1.06
N PHE A 131 -3.03 8.79 0.99
CA PHE A 131 -4.06 8.03 0.27
C PHE A 131 -5.12 7.41 1.17
N SER A 132 -5.14 7.75 2.47
CA SER A 132 -6.05 7.11 3.39
C SER A 132 -7.49 7.54 3.11
N GLU A 133 -8.39 6.57 2.98
CA GLU A 133 -9.83 6.86 2.87
C GLU A 133 -10.34 7.40 4.22
N MET A 134 -9.93 6.75 5.31
CA MET A 134 -10.21 7.18 6.67
C MET A 134 -8.93 7.52 7.43
N LEU A 135 -8.80 8.79 7.80
CA LEU A 135 -7.68 9.27 8.59
C LEU A 135 -7.88 8.98 10.09
N ARG A 136 -6.94 8.26 10.69
CA ARG A 136 -6.93 7.88 12.11
C ARG A 136 -6.03 8.82 12.91
N VAL A 137 -6.26 8.89 14.22
CA VAL A 137 -5.51 9.79 15.14
C VAL A 137 -3.99 9.70 14.99
N ASN A 138 -3.43 8.49 14.93
CA ASN A 138 -1.97 8.33 14.78
C ASN A 138 -1.47 8.75 13.38
N GLN A 139 -2.31 8.68 12.35
CA GLN A 139 -1.97 9.16 11.00
C GLN A 139 -2.05 10.69 10.95
N MET A 140 -3.06 11.30 11.58
CA MET A 140 -3.12 12.77 11.75
C MET A 140 -1.88 13.27 12.47
N MET A 141 -1.50 12.62 13.58
CA MET A 141 -0.27 12.93 14.31
C MET A 141 0.98 12.79 13.45
N LEU A 142 1.10 11.70 12.68
CA LEU A 142 2.22 11.49 11.77
C LEU A 142 2.33 12.64 10.76
N ILE A 143 1.25 12.94 10.03
CA ILE A 143 1.21 14.00 9.00
C ILE A 143 1.55 15.36 9.61
N ASN A 144 0.95 15.70 10.76
CA ASN A 144 1.20 16.95 11.46
C ASN A 144 2.67 17.09 11.88
N LEU A 145 3.27 16.02 12.41
CA LEU A 145 4.64 16.05 12.91
C LEU A 145 5.71 15.95 11.82
N CYS A 146 5.39 15.38 10.64
CA CYS A 146 6.29 15.38 9.49
C CYS A 146 6.59 16.79 8.97
N ARG A 147 5.70 17.77 9.21
CA ARG A 147 5.87 19.19 8.83
C ARG A 147 6.27 19.38 7.36
N ALA A 148 5.69 18.58 6.46
CA ALA A 148 5.83 18.84 5.04
C ALA A 148 5.23 20.20 4.69
N ARG A 149 5.82 20.89 3.72
CA ARG A 149 5.40 22.25 3.34
C ARG A 149 3.96 22.24 2.82
N ILE A 150 3.62 21.32 1.93
CA ILE A 150 2.28 21.13 1.35
C ILE A 150 1.79 19.71 1.64
N ASN A 151 0.58 19.58 2.17
CA ASN A 151 -0.09 18.29 2.39
C ASN A 151 -1.26 18.11 1.42
N THR A 152 -1.26 17.00 0.68
CA THR A 152 -2.33 16.57 -0.22
C THR A 152 -3.00 15.30 0.32
N GLY A 153 -4.34 15.23 0.27
CA GLY A 153 -5.08 14.05 0.74
C GLY A 153 -6.32 13.73 -0.07
N LEU A 154 -6.89 12.55 0.17
CA LEU A 154 -8.14 12.08 -0.43
C LEU A 154 -9.36 12.58 0.35
N ASP A 155 -10.26 13.34 -0.26
CA ASP A 155 -11.46 13.90 0.37
C ASP A 155 -11.14 14.65 1.68
N ARG A 156 -10.24 15.63 1.59
CA ARG A 156 -9.69 16.41 2.71
C ARG A 156 -9.90 17.92 2.60
N LYS A 157 -10.81 18.41 1.73
CA LYS A 157 -11.08 19.85 1.60
C LYS A 157 -11.41 20.56 2.94
N ASP A 158 -12.10 19.87 3.86
CA ASP A 158 -12.55 20.43 5.14
C ASP A 158 -11.57 20.13 6.30
N TRP A 159 -10.29 19.92 5.99
CA TRP A 159 -9.24 19.66 6.97
C TRP A 159 -8.21 20.79 6.95
N GLU A 160 -7.90 21.31 8.13
CA GLU A 160 -6.84 22.32 8.27
C GLU A 160 -5.47 21.73 7.95
N LEU A 161 -5.27 20.44 8.21
CA LEU A 161 -4.02 19.72 7.99
C LEU A 161 -3.61 19.57 6.53
N PHE A 162 -4.55 19.69 5.58
CA PHE A 162 -4.31 19.47 4.14
C PHE A 162 -4.48 20.76 3.36
N ASP A 163 -3.51 21.10 2.53
CA ASP A 163 -3.56 22.28 1.66
C ASP A 163 -4.23 21.96 0.32
N LEU A 164 -4.14 20.71 -0.13
CA LEU A 164 -4.76 20.21 -1.35
C LEU A 164 -5.59 18.95 -1.10
N SER A 165 -6.64 18.81 -1.87
CA SER A 165 -7.50 17.64 -1.84
C SER A 165 -7.77 17.09 -3.23
N ILE A 166 -7.78 15.76 -3.33
CA ILE A 166 -8.34 15.02 -4.46
C ILE A 166 -9.73 14.55 -4.04
N GLU A 167 -10.75 15.02 -4.74
CA GLU A 167 -12.15 14.87 -4.35
C GLU A 167 -12.81 13.76 -5.16
N SER A 168 -13.31 12.74 -4.45
CA SER A 168 -14.16 11.73 -5.04
C SER A 168 -15.50 12.31 -5.49
N GLY A 169 -16.02 11.81 -6.60
CA GLY A 169 -17.19 12.35 -7.29
C GLY A 169 -16.90 13.56 -8.19
N LYS A 170 -15.76 14.25 -8.00
CA LYS A 170 -15.31 15.36 -8.85
C LYS A 170 -14.11 14.97 -9.72
N ASP A 171 -13.01 14.53 -9.09
CA ASP A 171 -11.75 14.24 -9.77
C ASP A 171 -11.68 12.76 -10.24
N PHE A 172 -12.41 11.86 -9.57
CA PHE A 172 -12.56 10.44 -9.93
C PHE A 172 -13.83 9.84 -9.30
N LYS A 173 -14.28 8.66 -9.73
CA LYS A 173 -15.42 7.94 -9.12
C LYS A 173 -14.96 6.70 -8.35
N TRP A 174 -15.60 6.40 -7.22
CA TRP A 174 -15.29 5.21 -6.40
C TRP A 174 -15.51 3.87 -7.11
N THR A 175 -16.40 3.85 -8.10
CA THR A 175 -16.70 2.67 -8.92
C THR A 175 -15.62 2.40 -9.96
N GLU A 176 -14.70 3.34 -10.19
CA GLU A 176 -13.59 3.16 -11.13
C GLU A 176 -12.44 2.39 -10.48
N HIS A 177 -11.60 1.81 -11.34
CA HIS A 177 -10.36 1.19 -10.90
C HIS A 177 -9.45 2.22 -10.19
N ILE A 178 -8.72 1.79 -9.16
CA ILE A 178 -7.87 2.66 -8.33
C ILE A 178 -6.80 3.43 -9.14
N THR A 179 -6.42 2.94 -10.32
CA THR A 179 -5.54 3.67 -11.25
C THR A 179 -6.14 5.01 -11.70
N LYS A 180 -7.46 5.14 -11.81
CA LYS A 180 -8.13 6.42 -12.12
C LYS A 180 -7.99 7.42 -10.98
N ARG A 181 -8.02 6.94 -9.73
CA ARG A 181 -7.68 7.77 -8.56
C ARG A 181 -6.25 8.29 -8.68
N TYR A 182 -5.26 7.43 -8.93
CA TYR A 182 -3.87 7.87 -9.07
C TYR A 182 -3.64 8.79 -10.27
N LEU A 183 -4.35 8.57 -11.38
CA LEU A 183 -4.36 9.49 -12.51
C LEU A 183 -4.85 10.89 -12.10
N ALA A 184 -5.91 10.97 -11.30
CA ALA A 184 -6.39 12.26 -10.78
C ALA A 184 -5.34 12.98 -9.92
N TYR A 185 -4.60 12.25 -9.07
CA TYR A 185 -3.46 12.83 -8.35
C TYR A 185 -2.42 13.39 -9.32
N LEU A 186 -1.98 12.61 -10.31
CA LEU A 186 -0.93 13.04 -11.25
C LEU A 186 -1.35 14.27 -12.06
N ILE A 187 -2.60 14.32 -12.53
CA ILE A 187 -3.15 15.49 -13.23
C ILE A 187 -3.19 16.70 -12.29
N LYS A 188 -3.63 16.53 -11.04
CA LYS A 188 -3.64 17.62 -10.04
C LYS A 188 -2.24 18.14 -9.73
N LEU A 189 -1.22 17.29 -9.84
CA LEU A 189 0.19 17.67 -9.71
C LEU A 189 0.77 18.34 -10.96
N GLY A 190 -0.02 18.46 -12.03
CA GLY A 190 0.35 19.14 -13.27
C GLY A 190 1.04 18.25 -14.30
N LEU A 191 0.86 16.92 -14.22
CA LEU A 191 1.27 16.02 -15.29
C LEU A 191 0.18 15.97 -16.37
N LYS A 192 0.62 16.00 -17.64
CA LYS A 192 -0.27 15.94 -18.80
C LYS A 192 -0.87 14.55 -18.97
N LYS A 193 -2.20 14.47 -18.98
CA LYS A 193 -2.98 13.20 -19.00
C LYS A 193 -2.57 12.28 -20.16
N GLU A 194 -2.34 12.84 -21.34
CA GLU A 194 -1.96 12.12 -22.56
C GLU A 194 -0.60 11.43 -22.48
N ASN A 195 0.28 11.86 -21.56
CA ASN A 195 1.63 11.32 -21.39
C ASN A 195 1.76 10.31 -20.25
N ILE A 196 0.67 10.09 -19.51
CA ILE A 196 0.64 9.22 -18.32
C ILE A 196 0.31 7.79 -18.73
N ASN A 197 1.21 6.87 -18.42
CA ASN A 197 0.92 5.44 -18.48
C ASN A 197 0.30 4.96 -17.16
N ILE A 198 -0.88 4.34 -17.20
CA ILE A 198 -1.59 3.81 -16.02
C ILE A 198 -1.27 2.33 -15.73
N SER A 199 -0.41 1.68 -16.51
CA SER A 199 0.14 0.37 -16.16
C SER A 199 1.00 0.49 -14.91
N TYR A 200 0.98 -0.54 -14.06
CA TYR A 200 1.84 -0.64 -12.89
C TYR A 200 3.02 -1.54 -13.20
N ASP A 201 4.15 -1.25 -12.55
CA ASP A 201 5.39 -2.02 -12.70
C ASP A 201 5.78 -2.65 -11.36
N ILE A 202 6.52 -3.74 -11.43
CA ILE A 202 7.17 -4.34 -10.28
C ILE A 202 8.63 -4.51 -10.65
N TYR A 203 9.50 -3.87 -9.87
CA TYR A 203 10.94 -4.02 -10.02
C TYR A 203 11.38 -5.21 -9.19
N LEU A 204 11.80 -6.28 -9.87
CA LEU A 204 12.31 -7.48 -9.27
C LEU A 204 13.81 -7.55 -9.55
N LYS A 205 14.61 -7.76 -8.51
CA LYS A 205 15.98 -8.24 -8.68
C LYS A 205 15.95 -9.71 -9.07
N ASP A 206 16.93 -10.11 -9.86
CA ASP A 206 17.18 -11.53 -10.10
C ASP A 206 17.47 -12.22 -8.75
N GLU A 207 16.73 -13.27 -8.46
CA GLU A 207 16.69 -13.92 -7.16
C GLU A 207 16.82 -15.43 -7.34
N LYS A 208 18.02 -15.94 -7.10
CA LYS A 208 18.35 -17.36 -7.26
C LYS A 208 17.86 -18.24 -6.11
N LYS A 209 17.31 -17.67 -5.04
CA LYS A 209 16.92 -18.44 -3.84
C LYS A 209 15.87 -19.52 -4.10
N TYR A 210 15.08 -19.38 -5.18
CA TYR A 210 14.06 -20.33 -5.58
C TYR A 210 14.52 -21.29 -6.69
N GLU A 211 15.74 -21.13 -7.20
CA GLU A 211 16.24 -21.90 -8.36
C GLU A 211 16.26 -23.40 -8.04
N VAL A 212 16.75 -23.78 -6.87
CA VAL A 212 16.75 -25.19 -6.40
C VAL A 212 15.32 -25.74 -6.35
N PHE A 213 14.38 -24.99 -5.77
CA PHE A 213 12.98 -25.40 -5.69
C PHE A 213 12.35 -25.60 -7.08
N PHE A 214 12.61 -24.70 -8.02
CA PHE A 214 12.08 -24.83 -9.38
C PHE A 214 12.78 -25.95 -10.18
N ASN A 215 14.04 -26.25 -9.89
CA ASN A 215 14.79 -27.34 -10.52
C ASN A 215 14.31 -28.74 -10.07
N GLU A 216 13.70 -28.84 -8.88
CA GLU A 216 13.09 -30.09 -8.39
C GLU A 216 11.78 -30.43 -9.13
N ILE A 217 11.16 -29.45 -9.79
CA ILE A 217 9.90 -29.61 -10.52
C ILE A 217 10.16 -30.19 -11.91
N LYS A 218 9.69 -31.42 -12.14
CA LYS A 218 9.90 -32.17 -13.39
C LYS A 218 8.87 -31.83 -14.46
N GLU A 219 7.71 -31.34 -14.06
CA GLU A 219 6.58 -31.04 -14.93
C GLU A 219 6.91 -29.85 -15.85
N SER A 220 6.50 -29.98 -17.12
CA SER A 220 6.79 -28.97 -18.13
C SER A 220 6.06 -27.66 -17.87
N LYS A 221 4.85 -27.73 -17.29
CA LYS A 221 4.02 -26.56 -16.95
C LYS A 221 3.96 -26.37 -15.44
N LYS A 222 3.89 -25.11 -15.03
CA LYS A 222 3.85 -24.69 -13.62
C LYS A 222 2.65 -23.78 -13.40
N LEU A 223 1.79 -24.13 -12.44
CA LEU A 223 0.61 -23.36 -12.04
C LEU A 223 0.81 -22.87 -10.60
N ILE A 224 0.98 -21.56 -10.42
CA ILE A 224 1.08 -20.96 -9.08
C ILE A 224 -0.31 -20.56 -8.61
N LEU A 225 -0.75 -21.12 -7.49
CA LEU A 225 -2.01 -20.76 -6.85
C LEU A 225 -1.74 -20.01 -5.55
N ASN A 226 -2.39 -18.86 -5.42
CA ASN A 226 -2.55 -18.20 -4.14
C ASN A 226 -3.96 -18.45 -3.61
N PRO A 227 -4.12 -19.44 -2.71
CA PRO A 227 -5.44 -19.83 -2.25
C PRO A 227 -6.01 -18.88 -1.19
N TYR A 228 -5.22 -17.92 -0.70
CA TYR A 228 -5.60 -17.11 0.43
C TYR A 228 -5.82 -15.64 0.08
N GLY A 229 -6.98 -15.13 0.48
CA GLY A 229 -7.28 -13.71 0.53
C GLY A 229 -7.13 -13.12 1.93
N ALA A 230 -7.51 -11.84 2.06
CA ALA A 230 -7.46 -11.11 3.33
C ALA A 230 -8.47 -11.63 4.40
N SER A 231 -9.39 -12.50 4.01
CA SER A 231 -10.44 -13.06 4.85
C SER A 231 -10.85 -14.44 4.35
N LYS A 232 -11.45 -15.26 5.22
CA LYS A 232 -11.89 -16.63 4.87
C LYS A 232 -12.81 -16.70 3.65
N HIS A 233 -13.71 -15.73 3.48
CA HIS A 233 -14.65 -15.66 2.35
C HIS A 233 -13.99 -15.18 1.04
N LYS A 234 -12.73 -14.75 1.07
CA LYS A 234 -11.93 -14.38 -0.10
C LYS A 234 -10.82 -15.41 -0.37
N SER A 235 -10.86 -16.54 0.31
CA SER A 235 -9.92 -17.65 0.16
C SER A 235 -10.66 -18.84 -0.43
N PHE A 236 -9.94 -19.71 -1.13
CA PHE A 236 -10.51 -21.00 -1.54
C PHE A 236 -10.80 -21.87 -0.30
N SER A 237 -11.88 -22.66 -0.38
CA SER A 237 -12.09 -23.76 0.56
C SER A 237 -11.11 -24.88 0.24
N ILE A 238 -10.82 -25.73 1.24
CA ILE A 238 -10.03 -26.95 1.03
C ILE A 238 -10.66 -27.83 -0.06
N GLU A 239 -11.97 -28.04 0.00
CA GLU A 239 -12.74 -28.76 -1.02
C GLU A 239 -12.53 -28.20 -2.43
N THR A 240 -12.49 -26.86 -2.57
CA THR A 240 -12.23 -26.23 -3.87
C THR A 240 -10.81 -26.54 -4.36
N LEU A 241 -9.82 -26.51 -3.46
CA LEU A 241 -8.44 -26.85 -3.81
C LEU A 241 -8.31 -28.33 -4.20
N GLU A 242 -8.94 -29.23 -3.46
CA GLU A 242 -8.98 -30.67 -3.78
C GLU A 242 -9.62 -30.93 -5.15
N ASN A 243 -10.70 -30.22 -5.48
CA ASN A 243 -11.34 -30.31 -6.79
C ASN A 243 -10.42 -29.83 -7.92
N ILE A 244 -9.71 -28.71 -7.72
CA ILE A 244 -8.73 -28.22 -8.70
C ILE A 244 -7.59 -29.22 -8.88
N ILE A 245 -7.04 -29.75 -7.78
CA ILE A 245 -5.95 -30.74 -7.80
C ILE A 245 -6.39 -32.01 -8.52
N THR A 246 -7.57 -32.53 -8.17
CA THR A 246 -8.13 -33.75 -8.79
C THR A 246 -8.35 -33.56 -10.28
N TYR A 247 -8.84 -32.40 -10.71
CA TYR A 247 -9.06 -32.09 -12.12
C TYR A 247 -7.75 -32.01 -12.93
N LEU A 248 -6.63 -31.67 -12.28
CA LEU A 248 -5.33 -31.51 -12.91
C LEU A 248 -4.39 -32.70 -12.73
N LYS A 249 -4.80 -33.75 -11.99
CA LYS A 249 -3.93 -34.86 -11.57
C LYS A 249 -3.22 -35.59 -12.72
N ASP A 250 -3.91 -35.76 -13.86
CA ASP A 250 -3.41 -36.51 -15.02
C ASP A 250 -2.73 -35.60 -16.05
N LYS A 251 -2.53 -34.31 -15.72
CA LYS A 251 -1.88 -33.32 -16.59
C LYS A 251 -0.43 -33.13 -16.16
N ASP A 252 0.44 -32.91 -17.14
CA ASP A 252 1.84 -32.52 -16.93
C ASP A 252 1.93 -31.05 -16.45
N ILE A 253 1.45 -30.81 -15.23
CA ILE A 253 1.38 -29.52 -14.57
C ILE A 253 1.75 -29.69 -13.10
N ALA A 254 2.82 -29.02 -12.68
CA ALA A 254 3.13 -28.83 -11.26
C ALA A 254 2.25 -27.73 -10.69
N ILE A 255 1.52 -28.04 -9.62
CA ILE A 255 0.73 -27.06 -8.88
C ILE A 255 1.59 -26.57 -7.71
N ILE A 256 1.80 -25.26 -7.63
CA ILE A 256 2.61 -24.61 -6.60
C ILE A 256 1.69 -23.78 -5.72
N LEU A 257 1.50 -24.16 -4.45
CA LEU A 257 0.69 -23.38 -3.51
C LEU A 257 1.55 -22.37 -2.77
N THR A 258 1.11 -21.12 -2.80
CA THR A 258 1.64 -20.07 -1.93
C THR A 258 0.85 -20.01 -0.63
N TYR A 259 1.50 -19.59 0.45
CA TYR A 259 0.87 -19.44 1.76
C TYR A 259 1.52 -18.31 2.56
N PHE A 260 0.96 -17.99 3.73
CA PHE A 260 1.56 -17.07 4.68
C PHE A 260 1.44 -17.58 6.11
N GLY A 261 2.45 -17.29 6.92
CA GLY A 261 2.42 -17.58 8.36
C GLY A 261 2.08 -19.03 8.69
N ASP A 262 1.11 -19.22 9.57
CA ASP A 262 0.65 -20.52 10.07
C ASP A 262 -0.25 -21.29 9.09
N LYS A 263 -0.62 -20.69 7.94
CA LYS A 263 -1.46 -21.34 6.93
C LYS A 263 -0.82 -22.54 6.25
N TYR A 264 0.49 -22.70 6.35
CA TYR A 264 1.18 -23.91 5.91
C TYR A 264 0.53 -25.19 6.45
N LYS A 265 0.14 -25.20 7.74
CA LYS A 265 -0.49 -26.37 8.37
C LYS A 265 -1.83 -26.77 7.75
N GLU A 266 -2.50 -25.83 7.09
CA GLU A 266 -3.75 -26.10 6.37
C GLU A 266 -3.49 -26.72 4.98
N LEU A 267 -2.24 -26.73 4.50
CA LEU A 267 -1.88 -27.24 3.17
C LEU A 267 -0.94 -28.44 3.20
N GLU A 268 -0.22 -28.68 4.31
CA GLU A 268 0.82 -29.73 4.37
C GLU A 268 0.30 -31.12 3.97
N PHE A 269 -0.97 -31.43 4.28
CA PHE A 269 -1.56 -32.71 3.88
C PHE A 269 -1.75 -32.86 2.37
N LEU A 270 -1.79 -31.75 1.62
CA LEU A 270 -1.92 -31.73 0.16
C LEU A 270 -0.60 -32.05 -0.56
N GLU A 271 0.56 -31.94 0.11
CA GLU A 271 1.87 -32.34 -0.44
C GLU A 271 1.94 -33.85 -0.79
N LYS A 272 1.00 -34.66 -0.28
CA LYS A 272 0.90 -36.09 -0.63
C LYS A 272 0.55 -36.33 -2.11
N ASN A 273 0.08 -35.31 -2.83
CA ASN A 273 -0.23 -35.43 -4.25
C ASN A 273 1.04 -35.27 -5.11
N ILE A 274 1.22 -36.16 -6.09
CA ILE A 274 2.48 -36.31 -6.85
C ILE A 274 2.93 -35.01 -7.54
N ASN A 275 1.98 -34.20 -8.02
CA ASN A 275 2.28 -32.98 -8.77
C ASN A 275 2.11 -31.70 -7.93
N MET A 276 2.12 -31.82 -6.60
CA MET A 276 1.87 -30.71 -5.67
C MET A 276 3.15 -30.28 -4.95
N PHE A 277 3.44 -28.98 -5.03
CA PHE A 277 4.63 -28.37 -4.45
C PHE A 277 4.26 -27.19 -3.56
N ILE A 278 4.89 -27.12 -2.39
CA ILE A 278 4.75 -25.99 -1.47
C ILE A 278 6.15 -25.54 -1.10
N TYR A 279 6.52 -24.32 -1.47
CA TYR A 279 7.85 -23.81 -1.13
C TYR A 279 7.94 -23.54 0.37
N GLN A 280 8.82 -24.27 1.05
CA GLN A 280 9.15 -24.01 2.45
C GLN A 280 10.47 -23.26 2.54
N LYS A 281 10.47 -22.17 3.30
CA LYS A 281 11.71 -21.50 3.65
C LYS A 281 12.44 -22.37 4.67
N LYS A 282 13.43 -23.15 4.22
CA LYS A 282 14.41 -23.81 5.09
C LYS A 282 15.18 -22.78 5.91
#